data_AF-A0A4V0YKB4-F1
#
_entry.id   AF-A0A4V0YKB4-F1
#
_cell.length_a   1.000
_cell.length_b   1.000
_cell.length_c   1.000
_cell.angle_alpha   90.00
_cell.angle_beta   90.00
_cell.angle_gamma   90.00
#
_symmetry.space_group_name_H-M   'P 1'
#
loop_
_entity.id
_entity.type
_entity.pdbx_description
1 polymer ?
#
loop_
_entity_poly.entity_id
_entity_poly.type
_entity_poly.pdbx_seq_one_letter_code
_entity_poly.pdbx_strand_id
1 'polypeptide(L)'
;MSCWTVLGLSADADTRQIKRQYAALLKQTRPDEDPEGFQRLREAYEQALNIKEWERLREEDSSVDESWDLSGLSVVEVDALQVVTRSLHTVSRAELEQRYATAVEHGAVNVMEDAVLRHCVEHADTCEDLIEWAVETFHWFSFQQRLELDEVLIEQLQQQRQRIAERREAPIFLAWHQCLAAEPAATPQHRAARLLLAPLTFTQRRALARRLRDEDWVQCRKLSSALHANHPKICANLPGGTPFVWRDWEYVYDSWPMYLGIVLACLVGSFIQFAPFGTRLGALIGVTVFWSVLFAVGGWVLNWLTEHVAHRFWLLDDRLSARLSPWRAPLPFGVLRDLMPCAVMTAGIGNVYGVVGSLVYVTTLATVGLIRRREIKPRVSWQHANPLFKRCLMGAGILVLVLVLGVFKVISSQGTVNRNQGLQQWTERLCSRMPVTASECNAPATVEQWYGQEKQP
;
A
#
# COMPACT_ATOMS: atom_id res chain seq x y z
N MET A 1 13.10 -39.32 -37.92
CA MET A 1 13.09 -40.13 -39.15
C MET A 1 12.61 -39.23 -40.27
N SER A 2 13.17 -39.30 -41.48
CA SER A 2 12.67 -38.48 -42.59
C SER A 2 11.29 -38.98 -43.02
N CYS A 3 10.41 -38.09 -43.46
CA CYS A 3 9.05 -38.44 -43.91
C CYS A 3 9.06 -39.59 -44.95
N TRP A 4 10.06 -39.61 -45.83
CA TRP A 4 10.30 -40.65 -46.84
C TRP A 4 10.56 -42.04 -46.25
N THR A 5 11.34 -42.12 -45.17
CA THR A 5 11.61 -43.40 -44.48
C THR A 5 10.37 -43.96 -43.78
N VAL A 6 9.49 -43.09 -43.25
CA VAL A 6 8.24 -43.50 -42.60
C VAL A 6 7.20 -44.00 -43.62
N LEU A 7 7.14 -43.36 -44.80
CA LEU A 7 6.25 -43.78 -45.89
C LEU A 7 6.81 -44.97 -46.70
N GLY A 8 8.12 -45.25 -46.60
CA GLY A 8 8.80 -46.26 -47.41
C GLY A 8 8.93 -45.86 -48.88
N LEU A 9 9.06 -44.56 -49.16
CA LEU A 9 9.16 -44.00 -50.51
C LEU A 9 10.52 -43.29 -50.72
N SER A 10 10.91 -43.11 -51.97
CA SER A 10 12.03 -42.24 -52.35
C SER A 10 11.60 -40.76 -52.34
N ALA A 11 12.55 -39.83 -52.16
CA ALA A 11 12.30 -38.38 -52.16
C ALA A 11 11.78 -37.85 -53.51
N ASP A 12 12.01 -38.60 -54.59
CA ASP A 12 11.54 -38.27 -55.95
C ASP A 12 10.10 -38.75 -56.22
N ALA A 13 9.39 -39.29 -55.22
CA ALA A 13 8.07 -39.84 -55.41
C ALA A 13 7.02 -38.75 -55.72
N ASP A 14 6.20 -38.99 -56.75
CA ASP A 14 5.12 -38.08 -57.13
C ASP A 14 4.02 -37.99 -56.06
N THR A 15 3.30 -36.86 -56.03
CA THR A 15 2.17 -36.64 -55.11
C THR A 15 1.11 -37.75 -55.16
N ARG A 16 0.91 -38.38 -56.33
CA ARG A 16 0.02 -39.56 -56.49
C ARG A 16 0.56 -40.81 -55.79
N GLN A 17 1.87 -41.04 -55.85
CA GLN A 17 2.52 -42.18 -55.18
C GLN A 17 2.49 -42.02 -53.66
N ILE A 18 2.73 -40.81 -53.17
CA ILE A 18 2.63 -40.45 -51.75
C ILE A 18 1.23 -40.76 -51.20
N LYS A 19 0.18 -40.30 -51.89
CA LYS A 19 -1.23 -40.56 -51.51
C LYS A 19 -1.60 -42.03 -51.51
N ARG A 20 -1.16 -42.77 -52.54
CA ARG A 20 -1.43 -44.21 -52.66
C ARG A 20 -0.78 -45.01 -51.54
N GLN A 21 0.47 -44.70 -51.23
CA GLN A 21 1.22 -45.40 -50.18
C GLN A 21 0.67 -45.08 -48.78
N TYR A 22 0.32 -43.83 -48.52
CA TYR A 22 -0.38 -43.44 -47.29
C TYR A 22 -1.69 -44.23 -47.12
N ALA A 23 -2.51 -44.36 -48.17
CA ALA A 23 -3.75 -45.13 -48.11
C ALA A 23 -3.53 -46.65 -47.89
N ALA A 24 -2.40 -47.20 -48.35
CA ALA A 24 -2.03 -48.59 -48.11
C ALA A 24 -1.61 -48.81 -46.65
N LEU A 25 -0.77 -47.92 -46.12
CA LEU A 25 -0.29 -47.97 -44.72
C LEU A 25 -1.42 -47.69 -43.72
N LEU A 26 -2.35 -46.78 -44.05
CA LEU A 26 -3.52 -46.47 -43.23
C LEU A 26 -4.42 -47.69 -42.96
N LYS A 27 -4.46 -48.66 -43.87
CA LYS A 27 -5.23 -49.90 -43.67
C LYS A 27 -4.60 -50.81 -42.62
N GLN A 28 -3.29 -50.69 -42.40
CA GLN A 28 -2.52 -51.45 -41.43
C GLN A 28 -2.46 -50.73 -40.08
N THR A 29 -2.27 -49.40 -40.08
CA THR A 29 -2.28 -48.57 -38.88
C THR A 29 -3.67 -47.97 -38.65
N ARG A 30 -4.57 -48.79 -38.09
CA ARG A 30 -5.90 -48.32 -37.68
C ARG A 30 -5.76 -47.38 -36.48
N PRO A 31 -6.41 -46.19 -36.50
CA PRO A 31 -6.32 -45.21 -35.41
C PRO A 31 -6.75 -45.77 -34.04
N ASP A 32 -7.67 -46.73 -34.03
CA ASP A 32 -8.20 -47.34 -32.80
C ASP A 32 -7.24 -48.34 -32.15
N GLU A 33 -6.33 -48.94 -32.94
CA GLU A 33 -5.38 -49.96 -32.47
C GLU A 33 -3.99 -49.38 -32.17
N ASP A 34 -3.53 -48.39 -32.95
CA ASP A 34 -2.24 -47.71 -32.75
C ASP A 34 -2.36 -46.20 -33.05
N PRO A 35 -2.76 -45.38 -32.06
CA PRO A 35 -2.91 -43.94 -32.26
C PRO A 35 -1.59 -43.21 -32.50
N GLU A 36 -0.49 -43.64 -31.85
CA GLU A 36 0.84 -43.04 -32.03
C GLU A 36 1.46 -43.40 -33.39
N GLY A 37 1.24 -44.62 -33.88
CA GLY A 37 1.61 -45.03 -35.23
C GLY A 37 0.84 -44.29 -36.31
N PHE A 38 -0.46 -44.06 -36.09
CA PHE A 38 -1.28 -43.25 -37.01
C PHE A 38 -0.81 -41.79 -37.07
N GLN A 39 -0.50 -41.17 -35.93
CA GLN A 39 0.03 -39.79 -35.89
C GLN A 39 1.34 -39.67 -36.66
N ARG A 40 2.31 -40.55 -36.42
CA ARG A 40 3.60 -40.55 -37.13
C ARG A 40 3.42 -40.73 -38.64
N LEU A 41 2.50 -41.58 -39.08
CA LEU A 41 2.19 -41.78 -40.49
C LEU A 41 1.55 -40.54 -41.11
N ARG A 42 0.66 -39.85 -40.37
CA ARG A 42 -0.03 -38.65 -40.83
C ARG A 42 0.94 -37.48 -40.99
N GLU A 43 1.81 -37.25 -40.01
CA GLU A 43 2.82 -36.19 -40.05
C GLU A 43 3.79 -36.40 -41.23
N ALA A 44 4.24 -37.63 -41.45
CA ALA A 44 5.11 -37.96 -42.58
C ALA A 44 4.45 -37.69 -43.94
N TYR A 45 3.15 -37.99 -44.06
CA TYR A 45 2.38 -37.71 -45.27
C TYR A 45 2.24 -36.21 -45.56
N GLU A 46 1.92 -35.40 -44.53
CA GLU A 46 1.75 -33.95 -44.68
C GLU A 46 3.08 -33.26 -45.01
N GLN A 47 4.17 -33.68 -44.35
CA GLN A 47 5.52 -33.19 -44.65
C GLN A 47 5.93 -33.48 -46.10
N ALA A 48 5.65 -34.69 -46.60
CA ALA A 48 6.01 -35.08 -47.97
C ALA A 48 5.21 -34.30 -49.04
N LEU A 49 3.94 -33.99 -48.78
CA LEU A 49 3.15 -33.13 -49.69
C LEU A 49 3.63 -31.69 -49.70
N ASN A 50 3.95 -31.15 -48.53
CA ASN A 50 4.42 -29.77 -48.41
C ASN A 50 5.75 -29.60 -49.18
N ILE A 51 6.70 -30.54 -49.04
CA ILE A 51 7.95 -30.52 -49.81
C ILE A 51 7.70 -30.45 -51.33
N LYS A 52 6.74 -31.23 -51.86
CA LYS A 52 6.40 -31.21 -53.29
C LYS A 52 5.72 -29.91 -53.74
N GLU A 53 4.99 -29.25 -52.84
CA GLU A 53 4.39 -27.93 -53.10
C GLU A 53 5.45 -26.82 -53.16
N TRP A 54 6.42 -26.83 -52.24
CA TRP A 54 7.57 -25.92 -52.26
C TRP A 54 8.47 -26.12 -53.49
N GLU A 55 8.73 -27.36 -53.90
CA GLU A 55 9.49 -27.65 -55.12
C GLU A 55 8.82 -27.03 -56.36
N ARG A 56 7.49 -27.16 -56.47
CA ARG A 56 6.72 -26.57 -57.56
C ARG A 56 6.79 -25.04 -57.57
N LEU A 57 6.62 -24.40 -56.41
CA LEU A 57 6.71 -22.94 -56.29
C LEU A 57 8.10 -22.44 -56.66
N ARG A 58 9.15 -23.18 -56.30
CA ARG A 58 10.54 -22.82 -56.63
C ARG A 58 10.84 -22.93 -58.12
N GLU A 59 10.29 -23.94 -58.78
CA GLU A 59 10.36 -24.06 -60.25
C GLU A 59 9.59 -22.93 -60.94
N GLU A 60 8.42 -22.53 -60.42
CA GLU A 60 7.66 -21.38 -60.91
C GLU A 60 8.43 -20.05 -60.71
N ASP A 61 9.06 -19.80 -59.56
CA ASP A 61 9.86 -18.60 -59.26
C ASP A 61 11.14 -18.52 -60.12
N SER A 62 11.81 -19.65 -60.37
CA SER A 62 13.04 -19.67 -61.18
C SER A 62 12.84 -19.33 -62.67
N SER A 63 11.58 -19.22 -63.12
CA SER A 63 11.24 -18.86 -64.50
C SER A 63 11.18 -17.34 -64.75
N VAL A 64 11.33 -16.53 -63.69
CA VAL A 64 11.33 -15.05 -63.75
C VAL A 64 12.62 -14.51 -63.13
N ASP A 65 13.70 -14.51 -63.91
CA ASP A 65 14.94 -13.79 -63.56
C ASP A 65 14.82 -12.33 -64.05
N GLU A 66 14.05 -11.50 -63.35
CA GLU A 66 14.03 -10.04 -63.55
C GLU A 66 15.29 -9.42 -62.92
N SER A 67 16.33 -9.28 -63.75
CA SER A 67 17.52 -8.48 -63.46
C SER A 67 17.15 -6.98 -63.42
N TRP A 68 17.28 -6.34 -62.26
CA TRP A 68 17.02 -4.90 -62.09
C TRP A 68 18.10 -4.06 -62.79
N ASP A 69 17.73 -3.36 -63.87
CA ASP A 69 18.63 -2.47 -64.62
C ASP A 69 18.78 -1.10 -63.93
N LEU A 70 19.94 -0.88 -63.31
CA LEU A 70 20.28 0.35 -62.58
C LEU A 70 20.93 1.44 -63.44
N SER A 71 20.97 1.27 -64.77
CA SER A 71 21.68 2.19 -65.68
C SER A 71 20.95 3.52 -65.99
N GLY A 72 19.75 3.72 -65.44
CA GLY A 72 18.91 4.91 -65.69
C GLY A 72 19.03 6.09 -64.72
N LEU A 73 19.87 6.00 -63.67
CA LEU A 73 20.04 7.09 -62.69
C LEU A 73 21.03 8.15 -63.22
N SER A 74 20.59 9.40 -63.35
CA SER A 74 21.46 10.50 -63.76
C SER A 74 22.40 10.94 -62.63
N VAL A 75 23.62 11.39 -62.94
CA VAL A 75 24.61 11.86 -61.94
C VAL A 75 24.05 12.96 -61.02
N VAL A 76 23.11 13.78 -61.54
CA VAL A 76 22.44 14.86 -60.81
C VAL A 76 21.49 14.33 -59.73
N GLU A 77 20.79 13.22 -59.97
CA GLU A 77 19.91 12.58 -58.98
C GLU A 77 20.73 11.92 -57.86
N VAL A 78 21.91 11.40 -58.18
CA VAL A 78 22.82 10.81 -57.18
C VAL A 78 23.43 11.89 -56.27
N ASP A 79 23.84 13.03 -56.81
CA ASP A 79 24.36 14.16 -56.02
C ASP A 79 23.27 14.78 -55.13
N ALA A 80 22.04 14.93 -55.64
CA ALA A 80 20.91 15.42 -54.85
C ALA A 80 20.58 14.46 -53.69
N LEU A 81 20.57 13.15 -53.94
CA LEU A 81 20.36 12.14 -52.89
C LEU A 81 21.48 12.17 -51.84
N GLN A 82 22.74 12.36 -52.24
CA GLN A 82 23.85 12.50 -51.29
C GLN A 82 23.74 13.72 -50.38
N VAL A 83 23.28 14.86 -50.93
CA VAL A 83 23.03 16.09 -50.15
C VAL A 83 21.90 15.87 -49.14
N VAL A 84 20.85 15.17 -49.56
CA VAL A 84 19.68 14.83 -48.74
C VAL A 84 20.05 13.85 -47.62
N THR A 85 20.80 12.78 -47.91
CA THR A 85 21.15 11.74 -46.92
C THR A 85 22.42 12.03 -46.11
N ARG A 86 23.02 13.20 -46.28
CA ARG A 86 24.25 13.58 -45.55
C ARG A 86 23.98 13.61 -44.04
N SER A 87 24.98 13.20 -43.26
CA SER A 87 24.92 13.14 -41.78
C SER A 87 24.18 14.32 -41.14
N LEU A 88 23.27 13.99 -40.22
CA LEU A 88 22.34 14.91 -39.56
C LEU A 88 22.78 15.31 -38.14
N HIS A 89 23.98 14.89 -37.70
CA HIS A 89 24.43 14.97 -36.30
C HIS A 89 24.59 16.37 -35.69
N THR A 90 24.68 17.43 -36.49
CA THR A 90 24.85 18.82 -36.01
C THR A 90 24.33 19.83 -37.05
N VAL A 91 23.10 19.66 -37.52
CA VAL A 91 22.54 20.50 -38.59
C VAL A 91 21.68 21.61 -38.00
N SER A 92 21.90 22.85 -38.46
CA SER A 92 21.08 23.99 -38.06
C SER A 92 19.70 23.94 -38.74
N ARG A 93 18.67 24.55 -38.13
CA ARG A 93 17.31 24.61 -38.72
C ARG A 93 17.30 25.19 -40.13
N ALA A 94 18.09 26.23 -40.39
CA ALA A 94 18.21 26.83 -41.72
C ALA A 94 18.80 25.88 -42.77
N GLU A 95 19.74 25.03 -42.37
CA GLU A 95 20.34 24.03 -43.26
C GLU A 95 19.38 22.85 -43.51
N LEU A 96 18.55 22.47 -42.53
CA LEU A 96 17.48 21.47 -42.72
C LEU A 96 16.41 21.97 -43.71
N GLU A 97 15.97 23.23 -43.58
CA GLU A 97 15.00 23.84 -44.49
C GLU A 97 15.55 23.92 -45.92
N GLN A 98 16.84 24.25 -46.08
CA GLN A 98 17.50 24.25 -47.38
C GLN A 98 17.57 22.85 -47.99
N ARG A 99 17.94 21.83 -47.21
CA ARG A 99 17.97 20.42 -47.69
C ARG A 99 16.57 19.92 -48.05
N TYR A 100 15.55 20.32 -47.29
CA TYR A 100 14.16 20.01 -47.61
C TYR A 100 13.73 20.65 -48.94
N ALA A 101 14.08 21.92 -49.19
CA ALA A 101 13.81 22.57 -50.48
C ALA A 101 14.46 21.82 -51.66
N THR A 102 15.72 21.41 -51.52
CA THR A 102 16.41 20.57 -52.52
C THR A 102 15.74 19.21 -52.69
N ALA A 103 15.28 18.58 -51.61
CA ALA A 103 14.55 17.32 -51.68
C ALA A 103 13.21 17.46 -52.43
N VAL A 104 12.50 18.59 -52.26
CA VAL A 104 11.26 18.89 -52.98
C VAL A 104 11.53 19.08 -54.48
N GLU A 105 12.57 19.84 -54.85
CA GLU A 105 12.94 20.09 -56.25
C GLU A 105 13.29 18.81 -57.00
N HIS A 106 13.91 17.84 -56.33
CA HIS A 106 14.35 16.57 -56.92
C HIS A 106 13.42 15.39 -56.63
N GLY A 107 12.25 15.60 -56.01
CA GLY A 107 11.30 14.52 -55.68
C GLY A 107 11.82 13.49 -54.66
N ALA A 108 12.86 13.83 -53.91
CA ALA A 108 13.54 12.96 -52.94
C ALA A 108 13.06 13.16 -51.49
N VAL A 109 11.88 13.77 -51.29
CA VAL A 109 11.31 14.07 -49.95
C VAL A 109 11.16 12.79 -49.11
N ASN A 110 10.71 11.70 -49.72
CA ASN A 110 10.53 10.40 -49.07
C ASN A 110 11.85 9.85 -48.51
N VAL A 111 12.95 10.04 -49.24
CA VAL A 111 14.29 9.57 -48.83
C VAL A 111 14.81 10.41 -47.66
N MET A 112 14.55 11.73 -47.68
CA MET A 112 14.86 12.62 -46.57
C MET A 112 14.06 12.23 -45.33
N GLU A 113 12.76 12.02 -45.47
CA GLU A 113 11.86 11.66 -44.38
C GLU A 113 12.32 10.37 -43.68
N ASP A 114 12.64 9.33 -44.45
CA ASP A 114 13.15 8.06 -43.91
C ASP A 114 14.52 8.23 -43.23
N ALA A 115 15.41 9.04 -43.80
CA ALA A 115 16.73 9.30 -43.24
C ALA A 115 16.64 10.07 -41.91
N VAL A 116 15.76 11.07 -41.86
CA VAL A 116 15.46 11.85 -40.64
C VAL A 116 14.81 10.95 -39.59
N LEU A 117 13.85 10.09 -39.98
CA LEU A 117 13.19 9.16 -39.06
C LEU A 117 14.20 8.19 -38.42
N ARG A 118 15.04 7.54 -39.23
CA ARG A 118 16.09 6.63 -38.71
C ARG A 118 17.06 7.37 -37.80
N HIS A 119 17.49 8.57 -38.17
CA HIS A 119 18.43 9.34 -37.37
C HIS A 119 17.82 9.76 -36.02
N CYS A 120 16.56 10.19 -35.99
CA CYS A 120 15.83 10.51 -34.75
C CYS A 120 15.73 9.32 -33.80
N VAL A 121 15.52 8.11 -34.33
CA VAL A 121 15.43 6.87 -33.55
C VAL A 121 16.80 6.46 -33.01
N GLU A 122 17.85 6.55 -33.83
CA GLU A 122 19.22 6.20 -33.43
C GLU A 122 19.80 7.19 -32.39
N HIS A 123 19.48 8.48 -32.49
CA HIS A 123 20.08 9.56 -31.69
C HIS A 123 19.04 10.31 -30.84
N ALA A 124 18.21 9.55 -30.12
CA ALA A 124 17.05 10.05 -29.38
C ALA A 124 17.34 11.12 -28.31
N ASP A 125 18.54 11.16 -27.72
CA ASP A 125 18.86 12.10 -26.64
C ASP A 125 19.37 13.47 -27.11
N THR A 126 19.75 13.61 -28.38
CA THR A 126 20.36 14.84 -28.93
C THR A 126 19.53 15.53 -30.02
N CYS A 127 18.52 14.85 -30.57
CA CYS A 127 17.78 15.31 -31.75
C CYS A 127 16.44 15.98 -31.42
N GLU A 128 16.29 16.57 -30.24
CA GLU A 128 15.00 17.14 -29.80
C GLU A 128 14.49 18.26 -30.73
N ASP A 129 15.35 19.22 -31.07
CA ASP A 129 15.02 20.33 -31.98
C ASP A 129 14.69 19.83 -33.41
N LEU A 130 15.34 18.73 -33.82
CA LEU A 130 15.16 18.11 -35.13
C LEU A 130 13.84 17.33 -35.19
N ILE A 131 13.45 16.66 -34.11
CA ILE A 131 12.13 16.00 -33.99
C ILE A 131 11.01 17.04 -34.04
N GLU A 132 11.16 18.17 -33.35
CA GLU A 132 10.15 19.24 -33.35
C GLU A 132 9.94 19.80 -34.77
N TRP A 133 11.04 20.10 -35.48
CA TRP A 133 10.99 20.51 -36.88
C TRP A 133 10.40 19.45 -37.81
N ALA A 134 10.76 18.17 -37.64
CA ALA A 134 10.29 17.07 -38.48
C ALA A 134 8.79 16.81 -38.29
N VAL A 135 8.26 16.95 -37.07
CA VAL A 135 6.82 16.85 -36.80
C VAL A 135 6.04 17.98 -37.49
N GLU A 136 6.57 19.20 -37.50
CA GLU A 136 5.97 20.33 -38.21
C GLU A 136 6.01 20.14 -39.74
N THR A 137 7.13 19.66 -40.26
CA THR A 137 7.43 19.63 -41.72
C THR A 137 6.86 18.40 -42.42
N PHE A 138 7.00 17.21 -41.82
CA PHE A 138 6.52 15.94 -42.37
C PHE A 138 5.16 15.50 -41.82
N HIS A 139 4.54 16.35 -40.99
CA HIS A 139 3.22 16.09 -40.42
C HIS A 139 3.13 14.74 -39.67
N TRP A 140 4.24 14.28 -39.07
CA TRP A 140 4.27 13.05 -38.29
C TRP A 140 3.27 13.11 -37.13
N PHE A 141 2.63 11.96 -36.84
CA PHE A 141 1.59 11.82 -35.82
C PHE A 141 0.33 12.66 -36.07
N SER A 142 0.11 13.10 -37.31
CA SER A 142 -1.10 13.77 -37.76
C SER A 142 -1.86 12.92 -38.77
N PHE A 143 -3.06 13.38 -39.16
CA PHE A 143 -3.86 12.74 -40.21
C PHE A 143 -3.19 12.75 -41.59
N GLN A 144 -2.18 13.60 -41.81
CA GLN A 144 -1.48 13.78 -43.09
C GLN A 144 -0.18 12.97 -43.18
N GLN A 145 0.07 12.07 -42.23
CA GLN A 145 1.25 11.22 -42.21
C GLN A 145 1.24 10.23 -43.40
N ARG A 146 2.42 10.04 -44.02
CA ARG A 146 2.63 9.04 -45.07
C ARG A 146 2.44 7.61 -44.52
N LEU A 147 1.65 6.79 -45.22
CA LEU A 147 1.32 5.42 -44.79
C LEU A 147 2.41 4.38 -45.06
N GLU A 148 3.39 4.72 -45.91
CA GLU A 148 4.50 3.83 -46.32
C GLU A 148 5.70 3.87 -45.38
N LEU A 149 5.62 4.63 -44.27
CA LEU A 149 6.67 4.71 -43.26
C LEU A 149 6.76 3.41 -42.45
N ASP A 150 7.97 3.09 -41.99
CA ASP A 150 8.20 1.94 -41.11
C ASP A 150 7.47 2.13 -39.76
N GLU A 151 6.46 1.30 -39.53
CA GLU A 151 5.61 1.32 -38.34
C GLU A 151 6.42 1.19 -37.05
N VAL A 152 7.48 0.37 -37.06
CA VAL A 152 8.33 0.14 -35.89
C VAL A 152 9.08 1.40 -35.50
N LEU A 153 9.61 2.14 -36.48
CA LEU A 153 10.36 3.37 -36.23
C LEU A 153 9.44 4.49 -35.73
N ILE A 154 8.21 4.57 -36.26
CA ILE A 154 7.21 5.55 -35.81
C ILE A 154 6.75 5.26 -34.38
N GLU A 155 6.48 4.01 -34.02
CA GLU A 155 6.13 3.63 -32.64
C GLU A 155 7.27 3.94 -31.66
N GLN A 156 8.51 3.62 -32.03
CA GLN A 156 9.68 3.95 -31.23
C GLN A 156 9.82 5.46 -31.05
N LEU A 157 9.67 6.25 -32.12
CA LEU A 157 9.72 7.70 -32.05
C LEU A 157 8.61 8.27 -31.15
N GLN A 158 7.40 7.71 -31.22
CA GLN A 158 6.27 8.10 -30.35
C GLN A 158 6.61 7.86 -28.87
N GLN A 159 7.14 6.69 -28.53
CA GLN A 159 7.57 6.38 -27.17
C GLN A 159 8.70 7.30 -26.69
N GLN A 160 9.66 7.61 -27.55
CA GLN A 160 10.77 8.51 -27.22
C GLN A 160 10.27 9.93 -26.96
N ARG A 161 9.38 10.46 -27.80
CA ARG A 161 8.77 11.78 -27.62
C ARG A 161 8.02 11.89 -26.29
N GLN A 162 7.30 10.84 -25.89
CA GLN A 162 6.65 10.79 -24.58
C GLN A 162 7.67 10.88 -23.43
N ARG A 163 8.76 10.10 -23.48
CA ARG A 163 9.83 10.17 -22.47
C ARG A 163 10.50 11.54 -22.40
N ILE A 164 10.67 12.20 -23.54
CA ILE A 164 11.25 13.54 -23.63
C ILE A 164 10.31 14.58 -23.00
N ALA A 165 9.02 14.54 -23.34
CA ALA A 165 8.01 15.40 -22.73
C ALA A 165 7.96 15.22 -21.21
N GLU A 166 7.99 13.98 -20.72
CA GLU A 166 8.04 13.66 -19.29
C GLU A 166 9.31 14.20 -18.61
N ARG A 167 10.47 14.13 -19.27
CA ARG A 167 11.73 14.73 -18.77
C ARG A 167 11.64 16.25 -18.67
N ARG A 168 11.02 16.92 -19.66
CA ARG A 168 10.81 18.39 -19.66
C ARG A 168 9.81 18.84 -18.59
N GLU A 169 8.74 18.07 -18.37
CA GLU A 169 7.70 18.39 -17.39
C GLU A 169 8.12 18.10 -15.95
N ALA A 170 9.04 17.15 -15.73
CA ALA A 170 9.53 16.77 -14.41
C ALA A 170 9.96 17.96 -13.52
N PRO A 171 10.88 18.86 -13.93
CA PRO A 171 11.31 19.98 -13.09
C PRO A 171 10.16 20.94 -12.77
N ILE A 172 9.24 21.18 -13.71
CA ILE A 172 8.08 22.06 -13.53
C ILE A 172 7.11 21.46 -12.53
N PHE A 173 6.78 20.17 -12.70
CA PHE A 173 5.91 19.41 -11.79
C PHE A 173 6.46 19.43 -10.35
N LEU A 174 7.76 19.20 -10.19
CA LEU A 174 8.42 19.20 -8.88
C LEU A 174 8.49 20.59 -8.27
N ALA A 175 8.85 21.62 -9.05
CA ALA A 175 8.89 22.99 -8.57
C ALA A 175 7.51 23.42 -8.07
N TRP A 176 6.45 23.10 -8.84
CA TRP A 176 5.07 23.37 -8.43
C TRP A 176 4.72 22.69 -7.10
N HIS A 177 5.01 21.39 -6.97
CA HIS A 177 4.72 20.67 -5.74
C HIS A 177 5.58 21.10 -4.54
N GLN A 178 6.80 21.59 -4.77
CA GLN A 178 7.65 22.17 -3.72
C GLN A 178 7.12 23.53 -3.25
N CYS A 179 6.64 24.38 -4.17
CA CYS A 179 5.93 25.62 -3.83
C CYS A 179 4.69 25.33 -2.97
N LEU A 180 3.87 24.36 -3.38
CA LEU A 180 2.71 23.92 -2.59
C LEU A 180 3.09 23.39 -1.20
N ALA A 181 4.25 22.72 -1.08
CA ALA A 181 4.73 22.22 0.20
C ALA A 181 5.20 23.35 1.15
N ALA A 182 5.64 24.48 0.59
CA ALA A 182 6.06 25.66 1.35
C ALA A 182 4.88 26.51 1.83
N GLU A 183 3.76 26.49 1.10
CA GLU A 183 2.55 27.24 1.44
C GLU A 183 1.80 26.66 2.66
N PRO A 184 0.98 27.49 3.35
CA PRO A 184 0.16 27.02 4.46
C PRO A 184 -0.86 25.98 3.97
N ALA A 185 -0.93 24.83 4.64
CA ALA A 185 -1.61 23.64 4.10
C ALA A 185 -3.15 23.69 4.25
N ALA A 186 -3.78 24.60 3.51
CA ALA A 186 -5.22 24.81 3.53
C ALA A 186 -5.99 23.75 2.72
N THR A 187 -5.42 23.26 1.61
CA THR A 187 -6.07 22.26 0.75
C THR A 187 -5.47 20.87 0.96
N PRO A 188 -6.17 19.77 0.60
CA PRO A 188 -5.63 18.42 0.71
C PRO A 188 -4.35 18.21 -0.12
N GLN A 189 -4.22 18.90 -1.26
CA GLN A 189 -3.02 18.84 -2.11
C GLN A 189 -1.80 19.46 -1.42
N HIS A 190 -1.96 20.61 -0.78
CA HIS A 190 -0.86 21.23 0.00
C HIS A 190 -0.42 20.32 1.15
N ARG A 191 -1.37 19.69 1.84
CA ARG A 191 -1.08 18.75 2.94
C ARG A 191 -0.30 17.52 2.46
N ALA A 192 -0.70 16.94 1.33
CA ALA A 192 0.00 15.81 0.71
C ALA A 192 1.40 16.19 0.23
N ALA A 193 1.54 17.33 -0.46
CA ALA A 193 2.84 17.85 -0.90
C ALA A 193 3.77 18.11 0.28
N ARG A 194 3.26 18.71 1.36
CA ARG A 194 4.01 18.97 2.59
C ARG A 194 4.43 17.68 3.31
N LEU A 195 3.60 16.64 3.32
CA LEU A 195 3.96 15.35 3.92
C LEU A 195 5.13 14.67 3.18
N LEU A 196 5.11 14.72 1.85
CA LEU A 196 6.05 13.99 1.00
C LEU A 196 7.36 14.75 0.78
N LEU A 197 7.26 16.03 0.36
CA LEU A 197 8.36 16.80 -0.20
C LEU A 197 8.94 17.84 0.76
N ALA A 198 8.21 18.30 1.78
CA ALA A 198 8.76 19.28 2.70
C ALA A 198 9.90 18.68 3.56
N PRO A 199 10.90 19.49 3.94
CA PRO A 199 11.99 19.08 4.82
C PRO A 199 11.50 18.96 6.27
N LEU A 200 10.69 17.93 6.53
CA LEU A 200 10.15 17.60 7.85
C LEU A 200 10.93 16.44 8.46
N THR A 201 11.21 16.53 9.76
CA THR A 201 11.72 15.39 10.52
C THR A 201 10.67 14.28 10.57
N PHE A 202 11.08 13.02 10.77
CA PHE A 202 10.16 11.89 10.83
C PHE A 202 9.04 12.07 11.86
N THR A 203 9.35 12.67 13.01
CA THR A 203 8.37 12.95 14.07
C THR A 203 7.34 13.99 13.64
N GLN A 204 7.77 15.03 12.91
CA GLN A 204 6.89 16.03 12.33
C GLN A 204 6.00 15.43 11.23
N ARG A 205 6.56 14.57 10.36
CA ARG A 205 5.76 13.86 9.34
C ARG A 205 4.70 12.97 9.97
N ARG A 206 5.05 12.20 11.00
CA ARG A 206 4.09 11.36 11.74
C ARG A 206 3.03 12.19 12.47
N ALA A 207 3.40 13.35 13.00
CA ALA A 207 2.44 14.27 13.61
C ALA A 207 1.47 14.85 12.57
N LEU A 208 1.98 15.24 11.38
CA LEU A 208 1.16 15.69 10.26
C LEU A 208 0.25 14.58 9.75
N ALA A 209 0.76 13.36 9.62
CA ALA A 209 0.01 12.19 9.14
C ALA A 209 -1.22 11.88 10.02
N ARG A 210 -1.09 12.00 11.36
CA ARG A 210 -2.22 11.85 12.28
C ARG A 210 -3.33 12.88 12.07
N ARG A 211 -3.02 14.02 11.44
CA ARG A 211 -3.99 15.08 11.15
C ARG A 211 -4.75 14.87 9.84
N LEU A 212 -4.28 13.98 8.96
CA LEU A 212 -4.85 13.75 7.63
C LEU A 212 -6.16 12.97 7.68
N ARG A 213 -7.03 13.20 6.69
CA ARG A 213 -8.26 12.44 6.44
C ARG A 213 -8.19 11.70 5.10
N ASP A 214 -9.23 10.93 4.79
CA ASP A 214 -9.36 10.16 3.55
C ASP A 214 -9.12 10.99 2.29
N GLU A 215 -9.64 12.23 2.23
CA GLU A 215 -9.40 13.13 1.08
C GLU A 215 -7.92 13.49 0.91
N ASP A 216 -7.20 13.69 2.00
CA ASP A 216 -5.76 13.96 1.98
C ASP A 216 -4.98 12.72 1.55
N TRP A 217 -5.40 11.54 2.04
CA TRP A 217 -4.79 10.27 1.69
C TRP A 217 -4.96 9.94 0.20
N VAL A 218 -6.09 10.31 -0.40
CA VAL A 218 -6.30 10.22 -1.85
C VAL A 218 -5.28 11.09 -2.60
N GLN A 219 -4.98 12.29 -2.12
CA GLN A 219 -3.96 13.16 -2.75
C GLN A 219 -2.54 12.61 -2.52
N CYS A 220 -2.24 12.06 -1.34
CA CYS A 220 -0.98 11.37 -1.06
C CYS A 220 -0.78 10.20 -2.03
N ARG A 221 -1.83 9.39 -2.27
CA ARG A 221 -1.82 8.29 -3.24
C ARG A 221 -1.48 8.80 -4.64
N LYS A 222 -2.25 9.77 -5.15
CA LYS A 222 -2.05 10.36 -6.48
C LYS A 222 -0.64 10.90 -6.67
N LEU A 223 -0.14 11.67 -5.69
CA LEU A 223 1.21 12.24 -5.77
C LEU A 223 2.29 11.15 -5.68
N SER A 224 2.14 10.19 -4.77
CA SER A 224 3.11 9.10 -4.62
C SER A 224 3.18 8.19 -5.86
N SER A 225 2.05 7.89 -6.51
CA SER A 225 2.01 7.11 -7.74
C SER A 225 2.63 7.87 -8.91
N ALA A 226 2.35 9.18 -9.04
CA ALA A 226 2.97 10.02 -10.06
C ALA A 226 4.50 10.08 -9.89
N LEU A 227 4.97 10.26 -8.64
CA LEU A 227 6.40 10.24 -8.33
C LEU A 227 7.04 8.88 -8.62
N HIS A 228 6.35 7.78 -8.30
CA HIS A 228 6.88 6.44 -8.53
C HIS A 228 6.98 6.09 -10.01
N ALA A 229 5.95 6.41 -10.79
CA ALA A 229 5.89 6.12 -12.23
C ALA A 229 6.88 6.98 -13.02
N ASN A 230 6.90 8.30 -12.76
CA ASN A 230 7.54 9.25 -13.67
C ASN A 230 8.91 9.73 -13.15
N HIS A 231 9.20 9.57 -11.85
CA HIS A 231 10.37 10.20 -11.21
C HIS A 231 11.18 9.27 -10.27
N PRO A 232 11.75 8.16 -10.78
CA PRO A 232 12.45 7.17 -9.96
C PRO A 232 13.73 7.73 -9.30
N LYS A 233 14.45 8.65 -9.96
CA LYS A 233 15.68 9.26 -9.42
C LYS A 233 15.43 10.05 -8.13
N ILE A 234 14.24 10.64 -7.98
CA ILE A 234 13.88 11.46 -6.81
C ILE A 234 13.40 10.58 -5.68
N CYS A 235 12.77 9.45 -6.00
CA CYS A 235 12.36 8.46 -5.00
C CYS A 235 13.54 7.98 -4.15
N ALA A 236 14.75 7.91 -4.72
CA ALA A 236 15.97 7.57 -3.99
C ALA A 236 16.35 8.59 -2.90
N ASN A 237 16.04 9.87 -3.11
CA ASN A 237 16.35 10.96 -2.17
C ASN A 237 15.25 11.17 -1.11
N LEU A 238 14.09 10.52 -1.25
CA LEU A 238 13.03 10.56 -0.24
C LEU A 238 13.40 9.73 0.98
N PRO A 239 12.95 10.11 2.20
CA PRO A 239 13.26 9.35 3.39
C PRO A 239 12.72 7.93 3.28
N GLY A 240 13.58 6.92 3.42
CA GLY A 240 13.19 5.51 3.25
C GLY A 240 13.16 5.03 1.78
N GLY A 241 13.64 5.83 0.83
CA GLY A 241 13.86 5.43 -0.57
C GLY A 241 12.59 5.13 -1.37
N THR A 242 11.42 5.46 -0.83
CA THR A 242 10.13 5.18 -1.45
C THR A 242 9.16 6.35 -1.24
N PRO A 243 8.26 6.63 -2.20
CA PRO A 243 7.23 7.67 -2.03
C PRO A 243 6.05 7.19 -1.14
N PHE A 244 6.05 5.93 -0.71
CA PHE A 244 4.95 5.28 0.03
C PHE A 244 5.19 5.13 1.54
N VAL A 245 6.10 5.92 2.12
CA VAL A 245 6.46 5.89 3.56
C VAL A 245 5.25 6.01 4.49
N TRP A 246 4.21 6.70 4.02
CA TRP A 246 3.01 7.01 4.77
C TRP A 246 1.97 5.86 4.78
N ARG A 247 2.16 4.79 4.00
CA ARG A 247 1.18 3.70 3.88
C ARG A 247 0.90 3.01 5.21
N ASP A 248 1.93 2.87 6.05
CA ASP A 248 1.80 2.31 7.40
C ASP A 248 1.03 3.22 8.35
N TRP A 249 0.74 4.47 7.98
CA TRP A 249 0.03 5.46 8.80
C TRP A 249 -1.42 5.66 8.36
N GLU A 250 -1.80 5.29 7.13
CA GLU A 250 -3.16 5.45 6.60
C GLU A 250 -4.20 4.69 7.44
N TYR A 251 -3.87 3.47 7.90
CA TYR A 251 -4.81 2.58 8.59
C TYR A 251 -4.64 2.52 10.11
N VAL A 252 -3.72 3.30 10.68
CA VAL A 252 -3.51 3.31 12.14
C VAL A 252 -4.51 4.29 12.76
N TYR A 253 -5.78 3.88 12.81
CA TYR A 253 -6.81 4.62 13.53
C TYR A 253 -6.57 4.50 15.04
N ASP A 254 -6.02 5.56 15.63
CA ASP A 254 -5.21 5.49 16.84
C ASP A 254 -5.96 5.86 18.14
N SER A 255 -7.26 5.56 18.21
CA SER A 255 -8.14 5.93 19.34
C SER A 255 -8.16 4.91 20.48
N TRP A 256 -7.61 3.71 20.29
CA TRP A 256 -7.60 2.66 21.32
C TRP A 256 -6.96 3.05 22.67
N PRO A 257 -5.89 3.90 22.74
CA PRO A 257 -5.32 4.31 24.02
C PRO A 257 -6.32 5.09 24.89
N MET A 258 -7.23 5.83 24.25
CA MET A 258 -8.30 6.54 24.94
C MET A 258 -9.23 5.55 25.65
N TYR A 259 -9.69 4.53 24.94
CA TYR A 259 -10.57 3.50 25.51
C TYR A 259 -9.87 2.67 26.58
N LEU A 260 -8.58 2.34 26.39
CA LEU A 260 -7.79 1.69 27.43
C LEU A 260 -7.73 2.56 28.70
N GLY A 261 -7.43 3.85 28.54
CA GLY A 261 -7.39 4.79 29.65
C GLY A 261 -8.74 4.89 30.37
N ILE A 262 -9.85 4.93 29.63
CA ILE A 262 -11.21 4.96 30.21
C ILE A 262 -11.48 3.72 31.05
N VAL A 263 -11.21 2.53 30.52
CA VAL A 263 -11.45 1.26 31.23
C VAL A 263 -10.61 1.17 32.50
N LEU A 264 -9.32 1.53 32.42
CA LEU A 264 -8.42 1.52 33.58
C LEU A 264 -8.84 2.55 34.63
N ALA A 265 -9.22 3.76 34.22
CA ALA A 265 -9.70 4.79 35.13
C ALA A 265 -11.01 4.40 35.82
N CYS A 266 -11.96 3.79 35.09
CA CYS A 266 -13.21 3.30 35.66
C CYS A 266 -12.99 2.13 36.63
N LEU A 267 -12.09 1.20 36.29
CA LEU A 267 -11.75 0.06 37.15
C LEU A 267 -11.12 0.52 38.47
N VAL A 268 -10.08 1.36 38.40
CA VAL A 268 -9.39 1.86 39.61
C VAL A 268 -10.29 2.79 40.42
N GLY A 269 -11.03 3.69 39.75
CA GLY A 269 -11.96 4.60 40.39
C GLY A 269 -13.09 3.87 41.12
N SER A 270 -13.72 2.89 40.48
CA SER A 270 -14.77 2.09 41.10
C SER A 270 -14.25 1.26 42.27
N PHE A 271 -13.05 0.70 42.16
CA PHE A 271 -12.46 -0.04 43.27
C PHE A 271 -12.25 0.85 44.50
N ILE A 272 -11.61 2.01 44.32
CA ILE A 272 -11.30 2.92 45.45
C ILE A 272 -12.59 3.44 46.10
N GLN A 273 -13.60 3.75 45.29
CA GLN A 273 -14.86 4.32 45.80
C GLN A 273 -15.77 3.27 46.44
N PHE A 274 -15.87 2.06 45.88
CA PHE A 274 -16.89 1.08 46.29
C PHE A 274 -16.36 -0.13 47.08
N ALA A 275 -15.05 -0.42 47.04
CA ALA A 275 -14.46 -1.49 47.85
C ALA A 275 -14.58 -1.27 49.37
N PRO A 276 -14.44 -0.05 49.92
CA PRO A 276 -14.57 0.19 51.36
C PRO A 276 -15.95 -0.18 51.93
N PHE A 277 -16.98 -0.22 51.07
CA PHE A 277 -18.37 -0.51 51.46
C PHE A 277 -18.71 -2.01 51.42
N GLY A 278 -17.74 -2.90 51.18
CA GLY A 278 -17.97 -4.36 51.15
C GLY A 278 -18.89 -4.80 50.01
N THR A 279 -18.89 -4.07 48.89
CA THR A 279 -19.74 -4.37 47.73
C THR A 279 -19.36 -5.72 47.10
N ARG A 280 -20.38 -6.49 46.67
CA ARG A 280 -20.17 -7.78 45.99
C ARG A 280 -19.39 -7.57 44.69
N LEU A 281 -18.48 -8.49 44.36
CA LEU A 281 -17.64 -8.41 43.16
C LEU A 281 -18.46 -8.23 41.86
N GLY A 282 -19.62 -8.87 41.75
CA GLY A 282 -20.51 -8.69 40.60
C GLY A 282 -21.08 -7.28 40.46
N ALA A 283 -21.35 -6.59 41.57
CA ALA A 283 -21.84 -5.21 41.56
C ALA A 283 -20.72 -4.24 41.12
N LEU A 284 -19.48 -4.47 41.58
CA LEU A 284 -18.31 -3.70 41.13
C LEU A 284 -18.08 -3.86 39.61
N ILE A 285 -18.18 -5.09 39.10
CA ILE A 285 -18.07 -5.35 37.66
C ILE A 285 -19.20 -4.65 36.90
N GLY A 286 -20.44 -4.70 37.39
CA GLY A 286 -21.56 -4.00 36.77
C GLY A 286 -21.35 -2.49 36.67
N VAL A 287 -20.94 -1.84 37.76
CA VAL A 287 -20.70 -0.39 37.81
C VAL A 287 -19.53 0.01 36.90
N THR A 288 -18.43 -0.74 36.92
CA THR A 288 -17.26 -0.46 36.06
C THR A 288 -17.60 -0.57 34.58
N VAL A 289 -18.31 -1.62 34.15
CA VAL A 289 -18.72 -1.79 32.75
C VAL A 289 -19.69 -0.69 32.33
N PHE A 290 -20.69 -0.37 33.16
CA PHE A 290 -21.67 0.67 32.86
C PHE A 290 -21.00 2.03 32.57
N TRP A 291 -20.14 2.51 33.47
CA TRP A 291 -19.45 3.78 33.29
C TRP A 291 -18.40 3.74 32.18
N SER A 292 -17.72 2.61 31.98
CA SER A 292 -16.77 2.45 30.86
C SER A 292 -17.46 2.60 29.51
N VAL A 293 -18.66 2.01 29.35
CA VAL A 293 -19.46 2.16 28.11
C VAL A 293 -19.92 3.60 27.93
N LEU A 294 -20.45 4.23 28.99
CA LEU A 294 -20.93 5.61 28.91
C LEU A 294 -19.81 6.59 28.52
N PHE A 295 -18.64 6.47 29.15
CA PHE A 295 -17.48 7.29 28.82
C PHE A 295 -16.87 6.94 27.46
N ALA A 296 -16.90 5.68 27.03
CA ALA A 296 -16.46 5.29 25.69
C ALA A 296 -17.34 5.93 24.60
N VAL A 297 -18.67 5.91 24.77
CA VAL A 297 -19.60 6.57 23.84
C VAL A 297 -19.38 8.09 23.85
N GLY A 298 -19.27 8.70 25.04
CA GLY A 298 -19.00 10.13 25.15
C GLY A 298 -17.68 10.54 24.49
N GLY A 299 -16.61 9.77 24.73
CA GLY A 299 -15.32 9.99 24.10
C GLY A 299 -15.34 9.80 22.58
N TRP A 300 -16.10 8.81 22.07
CA TRP A 300 -16.29 8.61 20.64
C TRP A 300 -16.97 9.81 19.98
N VAL A 301 -18.08 10.30 20.55
CA VAL A 301 -18.80 11.50 20.06
C VAL A 301 -17.88 12.72 20.11
N LEU A 302 -17.14 12.88 21.20
CA LEU A 302 -16.25 14.01 21.37
C LEU A 302 -15.11 13.99 20.34
N ASN A 303 -14.48 12.84 20.14
CA ASN A 303 -13.44 12.68 19.12
C ASN A 303 -14.01 12.99 17.73
N TRP A 304 -15.19 12.45 17.40
CA TRP A 304 -15.88 12.73 16.14
C TRP A 304 -16.13 14.24 15.96
N LEU A 305 -16.69 14.94 16.96
CA LEU A 305 -16.91 16.38 16.91
C LEU A 305 -15.60 17.15 16.73
N THR A 306 -14.57 16.83 17.51
CA THR A 306 -13.29 17.54 17.43
C THR A 306 -12.57 17.28 16.11
N GLU A 307 -12.69 16.09 15.53
CA GLU A 307 -12.14 15.81 14.20
C GLU A 307 -12.83 16.64 13.12
N HIS A 308 -14.15 16.82 13.22
CA HIS A 308 -14.93 17.69 12.33
C HIS A 308 -14.52 19.15 12.44
N VAL A 309 -14.47 19.67 13.66
CA VAL A 309 -14.11 21.07 13.94
C VAL A 309 -12.64 21.36 13.60
N ALA A 310 -11.71 20.48 13.98
CA ALA A 310 -10.28 20.68 13.73
C ALA A 310 -9.95 20.72 12.22
N HIS A 311 -10.65 19.95 11.39
CA HIS A 311 -10.45 20.04 9.94
C HIS A 311 -11.01 21.35 9.37
N ARG A 312 -12.18 21.81 9.82
CA ARG A 312 -12.76 23.08 9.36
C ARG A 312 -11.87 24.26 9.73
N PHE A 313 -11.19 24.17 10.88
CA PHE A 313 -10.33 25.21 11.42
C PHE A 313 -8.85 24.80 11.46
N TRP A 314 -8.37 24.10 10.42
CA TRP A 314 -7.01 23.57 10.36
C TRP A 314 -5.94 24.66 10.56
N LEU A 315 -6.12 25.82 9.90
CA LEU A 315 -5.23 26.99 10.02
C LEU A 315 -5.18 27.57 11.44
N LEU A 316 -6.31 27.54 12.16
CA LEU A 316 -6.35 28.03 13.55
C LEU A 316 -5.68 27.03 14.49
N ASP A 317 -5.92 25.73 14.31
CA ASP A 317 -5.26 24.69 15.11
C ASP A 317 -3.74 24.71 14.91
N ASP A 318 -3.26 24.95 13.68
CA ASP A 318 -1.82 25.08 13.40
C ASP A 318 -1.20 26.33 14.07
N ARG A 319 -1.89 27.48 13.99
CA ARG A 319 -1.46 28.71 14.69
C ARG A 319 -1.48 28.56 16.21
N LEU A 320 -2.50 27.92 16.76
CA LEU A 320 -2.61 27.66 18.20
C LEU A 320 -1.52 26.70 18.66
N SER A 321 -1.28 25.62 17.89
CA SER A 321 -0.21 24.66 18.15
C SER A 321 1.18 25.34 18.11
N ALA A 322 1.40 26.24 17.16
CA ALA A 322 2.65 27.01 17.07
C ALA A 322 2.84 27.97 18.25
N ARG A 323 1.77 28.68 18.68
CA ARG A 323 1.81 29.61 19.83
C ARG A 323 2.04 28.89 21.16
N LEU A 324 1.45 27.70 21.33
CA LEU A 324 1.56 26.90 22.56
C LEU A 324 2.85 26.07 22.63
N SER A 325 3.76 26.20 21.67
CA SER A 325 5.04 25.49 21.61
C SER A 325 6.21 26.49 21.76
N PRO A 326 6.52 26.98 22.98
CA PRO A 326 7.31 28.20 23.09
C PRO A 326 8.81 27.98 22.88
N TRP A 327 9.39 26.79 23.10
CA TRP A 327 10.86 26.71 23.16
C TRP A 327 11.57 25.39 22.86
N ARG A 328 10.91 24.23 22.75
CA ARG A 328 11.59 22.96 22.40
C ARG A 328 10.71 22.06 21.54
N ALA A 329 10.95 22.14 20.23
CA ALA A 329 10.32 21.35 19.17
C ALA A 329 8.79 21.54 19.04
N PRO A 330 8.26 21.62 17.80
CA PRO A 330 6.81 21.68 17.61
C PRO A 330 6.17 20.49 18.31
N LEU A 331 5.22 20.77 19.22
CA LEU A 331 4.47 19.74 19.90
C LEU A 331 3.82 18.84 18.83
N PRO A 332 4.00 17.51 18.90
CA PRO A 332 3.44 16.61 17.90
C PRO A 332 1.92 16.47 18.02
N PHE A 333 1.27 17.23 18.90
CA PHE A 333 -0.16 17.11 19.20
C PHE A 333 -0.89 18.36 18.71
N GLY A 334 -2.07 18.18 18.11
CA GLY A 334 -2.98 19.30 17.82
C GLY A 334 -3.67 19.73 19.10
N VAL A 335 -3.69 21.02 19.39
CA VAL A 335 -4.28 21.54 20.64
C VAL A 335 -5.79 21.29 20.63
N LEU A 336 -6.45 21.58 19.50
CA LEU A 336 -7.89 21.40 19.38
C LEU A 336 -8.30 19.92 19.28
N ARG A 337 -7.45 19.11 18.64
CA ARG A 337 -7.77 17.71 18.33
C ARG A 337 -7.40 16.73 19.45
N ASP A 338 -6.24 16.89 20.07
CA ASP A 338 -5.74 15.91 21.04
C ASP A 338 -5.98 16.39 22.48
N LEU A 339 -5.88 17.69 22.75
CA LEU A 339 -5.88 18.23 24.11
C LEU A 339 -7.31 18.49 24.62
N MET A 340 -8.21 18.98 23.75
CA MET A 340 -9.59 19.26 24.12
C MET A 340 -10.38 17.99 24.51
N PRO A 341 -10.38 16.90 23.71
CA PRO A 341 -11.05 15.67 24.11
C PRO A 341 -10.49 15.09 25.41
N CYS A 342 -9.16 15.09 25.55
CA CYS A 342 -8.52 14.60 26.76
C CYS A 342 -8.90 15.43 27.99
N ALA A 343 -8.94 16.76 27.89
CA ALA A 343 -9.30 17.64 29.01
C ALA A 343 -10.75 17.43 29.46
N VAL A 344 -11.70 17.38 28.51
CA VAL A 344 -13.12 17.16 28.79
C VAL A 344 -13.34 15.76 29.39
N MET A 345 -12.70 14.72 28.85
CA MET A 345 -12.79 13.36 29.42
C MET A 345 -12.18 13.29 30.82
N THR A 346 -11.04 13.95 31.05
CA THR A 346 -10.39 14.01 32.37
C THR A 346 -11.31 14.67 33.40
N ALA A 347 -12.00 15.75 33.02
CA ALA A 347 -12.97 16.43 33.87
C ALA A 347 -14.22 15.56 34.15
N GLY A 348 -14.74 14.88 33.12
CA GLY A 348 -15.89 13.98 33.26
C GLY A 348 -15.60 12.79 34.17
N ILE A 349 -14.46 12.11 33.96
CA ILE A 349 -14.01 11.00 34.82
C ILE A 349 -13.74 11.51 36.25
N GLY A 350 -13.15 12.70 36.38
CA GLY A 350 -12.87 13.32 37.68
C GLY A 350 -14.11 13.69 38.47
N ASN A 351 -15.21 14.05 37.80
CA ASN A 351 -16.48 14.33 38.46
C ASN A 351 -17.08 13.05 39.11
N VAL A 352 -16.96 11.90 38.43
CA VAL A 352 -17.53 10.63 38.91
C VAL A 352 -16.63 9.93 39.93
N TYR A 353 -15.33 9.83 39.64
CA TYR A 353 -14.37 9.03 40.42
C TYR A 353 -13.33 9.87 41.19
N GLY A 354 -13.47 11.20 41.18
CA GLY A 354 -12.53 12.11 41.83
C GLY A 354 -11.17 12.21 41.13
N VAL A 355 -10.22 12.87 41.80
CA VAL A 355 -8.88 13.17 41.27
C VAL A 355 -8.10 11.92 40.88
N VAL A 356 -8.32 10.80 41.58
CA VAL A 356 -7.60 9.55 41.32
C VAL A 356 -7.96 8.98 39.94
N GLY A 357 -9.24 8.98 39.56
CA GLY A 357 -9.67 8.52 38.22
C GLY A 357 -9.05 9.36 37.10
N SER A 358 -9.04 10.69 37.28
CA SER A 358 -8.38 11.62 36.34
C SER A 358 -6.88 11.37 36.20
N LEU A 359 -6.17 11.14 37.32
CA LEU A 359 -4.73 10.84 37.30
C LEU A 359 -4.41 9.54 36.57
N VAL A 360 -5.21 8.48 36.79
CA VAL A 360 -5.05 7.19 36.08
C VAL A 360 -5.25 7.39 34.57
N TYR A 361 -6.27 8.13 34.17
CA TYR A 361 -6.52 8.43 32.76
C TYR A 361 -5.37 9.21 32.09
N VAL A 362 -4.88 10.28 32.73
CA VAL A 362 -3.79 11.10 32.17
C VAL A 362 -2.47 10.33 32.13
N THR A 363 -2.16 9.56 33.17
CA THR A 363 -0.91 8.77 33.25
C THR A 363 -0.90 7.63 32.23
N THR A 364 -2.03 6.95 32.00
CA THR A 364 -2.13 5.90 30.97
C THR A 364 -1.90 6.48 29.56
N LEU A 365 -2.51 7.62 29.24
CA LEU A 365 -2.25 8.30 27.96
C LEU A 365 -0.80 8.79 27.83
N ALA A 366 -0.22 9.35 28.89
CA ALA A 366 1.17 9.82 28.89
C ALA A 366 2.17 8.68 28.70
N THR A 367 1.95 7.54 29.37
CA THR A 367 2.81 6.35 29.24
C THR A 367 2.72 5.73 27.84
N VAL A 368 1.52 5.53 27.30
CA VAL A 368 1.34 5.04 25.92
C VAL A 368 1.97 6.01 24.91
N GLY A 369 1.80 7.31 25.11
CA GLY A 369 2.43 8.35 24.29
C GLY A 369 3.96 8.31 24.32
N LEU A 370 4.57 8.10 25.50
CA LEU A 370 6.02 7.96 25.66
C LEU A 370 6.56 6.68 25.01
N ILE A 371 5.85 5.55 25.13
CA ILE A 371 6.22 4.27 24.51
C ILE A 371 6.24 4.41 22.99
N ARG A 372 5.18 4.97 22.40
CA ARG A 372 5.09 5.18 20.94
C ARG A 372 6.12 6.18 20.41
N ARG A 373 6.58 7.12 21.23
CA ARG A 373 7.70 7.99 20.91
C ARG A 373 9.05 7.27 21.00
N ARG A 374 9.19 6.21 21.79
CA ARG A 374 10.46 5.44 21.79
C ARG A 374 10.66 4.63 20.52
N GLU A 375 9.59 4.30 19.79
CA GLU A 375 9.64 3.62 18.48
C GLU A 375 10.15 4.53 17.32
N ILE A 376 10.70 5.72 17.60
CA ILE A 376 11.03 6.78 16.62
C ILE A 376 12.22 6.48 15.69
N LYS A 377 12.93 5.36 15.81
CA LYS A 377 13.86 4.95 14.74
C LYS A 377 13.13 4.00 13.80
N PRO A 378 12.69 4.45 12.61
CA PRO A 378 12.04 3.56 11.66
C PRO A 378 13.01 2.44 11.33
N ARG A 379 12.61 1.22 11.64
CA ARG A 379 13.03 0.08 10.85
C ARG A 379 12.43 0.34 9.47
N VAL A 380 13.29 0.55 8.47
CA VAL A 380 12.91 0.60 7.05
C VAL A 380 11.92 -0.53 6.76
N SER A 381 10.90 -0.26 5.94
CA SER A 381 9.69 -1.07 5.68
C SER A 381 9.89 -2.58 5.42
N TRP A 382 11.12 -3.02 5.19
CA TRP A 382 11.50 -4.43 5.03
C TRP A 382 11.79 -5.15 6.35
N GLN A 383 12.05 -4.43 7.44
CA GLN A 383 12.25 -5.02 8.77
C GLN A 383 10.94 -4.99 9.56
N HIS A 384 10.04 -5.91 9.21
CA HIS A 384 8.88 -6.23 10.04
C HIS A 384 9.36 -6.42 11.49
N ALA A 385 8.74 -5.72 12.44
CA ALA A 385 8.98 -5.96 13.85
C ALA A 385 8.76 -7.46 14.11
N ASN A 386 9.76 -8.13 14.70
CA ASN A 386 9.72 -9.58 14.89
C ASN A 386 8.38 -9.97 15.51
N PRO A 387 7.61 -10.90 14.90
CA PRO A 387 6.29 -11.29 15.41
C PRO A 387 6.37 -11.79 16.85
N LEU A 388 7.53 -12.34 17.23
CA LEU A 388 7.87 -12.71 18.60
C LEU A 388 7.86 -11.54 19.57
N PHE A 389 8.36 -10.37 19.19
CA PHE A 389 8.35 -9.18 20.07
C PHE A 389 6.93 -8.71 20.36
N LYS A 390 6.05 -8.69 19.34
CA LYS A 390 4.62 -8.38 19.51
C LYS A 390 3.92 -9.40 20.42
N ARG A 391 4.21 -10.70 20.22
CA ARG A 391 3.67 -11.79 21.06
C ARG A 391 4.16 -11.69 22.51
N CYS A 392 5.44 -11.40 22.74
CA CYS A 392 6.00 -11.20 24.08
C CYS A 392 5.39 -9.97 24.78
N LEU A 393 5.19 -8.87 24.06
CA LEU A 393 4.56 -7.67 24.62
C LEU A 393 3.09 -7.93 25.01
N MET A 394 2.34 -8.65 24.16
CA MET A 394 0.98 -9.09 24.51
C MET A 394 0.98 -10.04 25.71
N GLY A 395 1.89 -11.00 25.75
CA GLY A 395 2.05 -11.93 26.87
C GLY A 395 2.37 -11.20 28.19
N ALA A 396 3.25 -10.20 28.15
CA ALA A 396 3.57 -9.37 29.31
C ALA A 396 2.34 -8.55 29.78
N GLY A 397 1.55 -8.01 28.85
CA GLY A 397 0.30 -7.31 29.17
C GLY A 397 -0.73 -8.22 29.85
N ILE A 398 -0.91 -9.45 29.37
CA ILE A 398 -1.78 -10.45 29.98
C ILE A 398 -1.28 -10.82 31.38
N LEU A 399 0.03 -10.99 31.57
CA LEU A 399 0.62 -11.35 32.86
C LEU A 399 0.43 -10.24 33.90
N VAL A 400 0.57 -8.97 33.50
CA VAL A 400 0.27 -7.81 34.35
C VAL A 400 -1.21 -7.77 34.72
N LEU A 401 -2.12 -8.02 33.76
CA LEU A 401 -3.56 -8.07 34.03
C LEU A 401 -3.89 -9.17 35.06
N VAL A 402 -3.32 -10.36 34.90
CA VAL A 402 -3.48 -11.47 35.86
C VAL A 402 -2.95 -11.11 37.24
N LEU A 403 -1.79 -10.44 37.32
CA LEU A 403 -1.22 -9.96 38.58
C LEU A 403 -2.14 -8.95 39.27
N VAL A 404 -2.67 -7.98 38.52
CA VAL A 404 -3.62 -6.98 39.05
C VAL A 404 -4.89 -7.64 39.55
N LEU A 405 -5.46 -8.58 38.80
CA LEU A 405 -6.64 -9.35 39.23
C LEU A 405 -6.33 -10.24 40.46
N GLY A 406 -5.11 -10.78 40.56
CA GLY A 406 -4.65 -11.55 41.71
C GLY A 406 -4.55 -10.69 42.97
N VAL A 407 -3.92 -9.52 42.89
CA VAL A 407 -3.84 -8.54 43.99
C VAL A 407 -5.24 -8.08 44.39
N PHE A 408 -6.10 -7.82 43.42
CA PHE A 408 -7.49 -7.43 43.64
C PHE A 408 -8.27 -8.51 44.42
N LYS A 409 -8.09 -9.79 44.05
CA LYS A 409 -8.68 -10.92 44.76
C LYS A 409 -8.18 -11.00 46.21
N VAL A 410 -6.87 -10.81 46.42
CA VAL A 410 -6.27 -10.84 47.77
C VAL A 410 -6.85 -9.73 48.64
N ILE A 411 -6.90 -8.50 48.16
CA ILE A 411 -7.44 -7.36 48.91
C ILE A 411 -8.94 -7.56 49.19
N SER A 412 -9.71 -8.02 48.21
CA SER A 412 -11.13 -8.35 48.41
C SER A 412 -11.34 -9.45 49.44
N SER A 413 -10.43 -10.43 49.53
CA SER A 413 -10.54 -11.55 50.47
C SER A 413 -10.23 -11.17 51.92
N GLN A 414 -9.48 -10.08 52.16
CA GLN A 414 -9.15 -9.63 53.51
C GLN A 414 -10.36 -9.08 54.29
N GLY A 415 -11.43 -8.66 53.60
CA GLY A 415 -12.69 -8.24 54.22
C GLY A 415 -13.78 -9.33 54.26
N THR A 416 -13.59 -10.45 53.56
CA THR A 416 -14.54 -11.56 53.59
C THR A 416 -14.15 -12.52 54.68
N VAL A 417 -14.90 -12.45 55.76
CA VAL A 417 -14.81 -13.36 56.86
C VAL A 417 -14.95 -14.81 56.36
N ASN A 418 -13.96 -15.67 56.61
CA ASN A 418 -14.00 -17.10 56.21
C ASN A 418 -15.24 -17.79 56.80
N ARG A 419 -15.62 -18.97 56.26
CA ARG A 419 -16.79 -19.77 56.70
C ARG A 419 -16.88 -19.96 58.23
N ASN A 420 -15.74 -19.84 58.92
CA ASN A 420 -15.59 -20.07 60.35
C ASN A 420 -15.30 -18.80 61.17
N GLN A 421 -15.18 -17.62 60.55
CA GLN A 421 -14.73 -16.40 61.23
C GLN A 421 -15.84 -15.36 61.47
N GLY A 422 -17.06 -15.64 61.00
CA GLY A 422 -18.18 -14.70 61.08
C GLY A 422 -19.15 -15.12 62.15
N LEU A 423 -19.70 -14.15 62.89
CA LEU A 423 -20.95 -14.31 63.62
C LEU A 423 -21.95 -14.91 62.63
N GLN A 424 -22.16 -16.22 62.72
CA GLN A 424 -23.13 -16.90 61.88
C GLN A 424 -24.46 -16.19 62.09
N GLN A 425 -25.19 -15.96 60.99
CA GLN A 425 -26.61 -15.67 61.09
C GLN A 425 -27.17 -16.73 62.02
N TRP A 426 -27.62 -16.30 63.21
CA TRP A 426 -28.31 -17.16 64.13
C TRP A 426 -29.49 -17.69 63.31
N THR A 427 -29.43 -18.97 62.90
CA THR A 427 -30.64 -19.62 62.43
C THR A 427 -31.56 -19.51 63.62
N GLU A 428 -32.63 -18.76 63.45
CA GLU A 428 -33.70 -18.63 64.44
C GLU A 428 -34.02 -20.07 64.86
N ARG A 429 -33.55 -20.44 66.06
CA ARG A 429 -33.32 -21.84 66.40
C ARG A 429 -34.65 -22.57 66.33
N LEU A 430 -34.68 -23.79 65.80
CA LEU A 430 -35.81 -24.72 65.99
C LEU A 430 -36.28 -24.77 67.46
N CYS A 431 -35.38 -24.49 68.41
CA CYS A 431 -35.63 -24.41 69.84
C CYS A 431 -36.23 -23.08 70.35
N SER A 432 -36.29 -21.98 69.59
CA SER A 432 -36.85 -20.70 70.07
C SER A 432 -38.37 -20.72 70.23
N ARG A 433 -39.04 -21.71 69.62
CA ARG A 433 -40.50 -21.93 69.67
C ARG A 433 -40.92 -23.23 70.35
N MET A 434 -39.98 -24.01 70.90
CA MET A 434 -40.33 -25.26 71.58
C MET A 434 -40.65 -25.02 73.06
N PRO A 435 -41.57 -25.80 73.64
CA PRO A 435 -41.86 -25.73 75.07
C PRO A 435 -40.62 -26.08 75.91
N VAL A 436 -40.53 -25.47 77.09
CA VAL A 436 -39.40 -25.61 78.05
C VAL A 436 -39.09 -27.08 78.43
N THR A 437 -40.04 -27.98 78.19
CA THR A 437 -39.96 -29.43 78.44
C THR A 437 -39.20 -30.21 77.36
N ALA A 438 -38.82 -29.60 76.23
CA ALA A 438 -38.06 -30.27 75.18
C ALA A 438 -36.60 -30.51 75.63
N SER A 439 -36.31 -31.72 76.11
CA SER A 439 -35.00 -32.12 76.64
C SER A 439 -33.85 -31.97 75.63
N GLU A 440 -34.12 -32.07 74.33
CA GLU A 440 -33.12 -31.89 73.26
C GLU A 440 -32.65 -30.44 73.11
N CYS A 441 -33.42 -29.46 73.60
CA CYS A 441 -33.08 -28.04 73.58
C CYS A 441 -32.50 -27.56 74.93
N ASN A 442 -32.44 -28.42 75.95
CA ASN A 442 -31.88 -28.12 77.26
C ASN A 442 -30.43 -28.59 77.35
N ALA A 443 -29.49 -27.78 76.83
CA ALA A 443 -28.09 -27.89 77.22
C ALA A 443 -27.36 -26.53 77.13
N PRO A 444 -26.58 -26.14 78.15
CA PRO A 444 -25.65 -25.03 78.03
C PRO A 444 -24.50 -25.46 77.11
N ALA A 445 -24.30 -24.72 76.02
CA ALA A 445 -23.24 -25.03 75.05
C ALA A 445 -21.86 -25.02 75.75
N THR A 446 -21.15 -26.14 75.71
CA THR A 446 -19.82 -26.27 76.31
C THR A 446 -18.77 -25.53 75.46
N VAL A 447 -17.69 -25.07 76.10
CA VAL A 447 -16.59 -24.34 75.44
C VAL A 447 -16.02 -25.11 74.24
N GLU A 448 -16.02 -26.44 74.28
CA GLU A 448 -15.57 -27.31 73.19
C GLU A 448 -16.49 -27.29 71.96
N GLN A 449 -17.79 -27.02 72.12
CA GLN A 449 -18.71 -26.81 71.00
C GLN A 449 -18.50 -25.45 70.33
N TRP A 450 -18.09 -24.43 71.08
CA TRP A 450 -17.81 -23.09 70.54
C TRP A 450 -16.46 -22.99 69.85
N TYR A 451 -15.44 -23.72 70.33
CA TYR A 451 -14.04 -23.59 69.90
C TYR A 451 -13.42 -24.91 69.44
N GLY A 452 -14.23 -25.81 68.88
CA GLY A 452 -13.80 -27.15 68.47
C GLY A 452 -12.49 -27.18 67.66
N GLN A 453 -11.56 -28.01 68.13
CA GLN A 453 -10.29 -28.43 67.50
C GLN A 453 -9.21 -27.38 67.17
N GLU A 454 -9.24 -26.18 67.76
CA GLU A 454 -8.05 -25.28 67.70
C GLU A 454 -7.02 -25.55 68.80
N LYS A 455 -7.18 -26.64 69.58
CA LYS A 455 -6.18 -27.11 70.55
C LYS A 455 -5.52 -28.41 70.12
N GLN A 456 -4.79 -28.39 69.02
CA GLN A 456 -3.61 -29.24 68.88
C GLN A 456 -2.46 -28.35 68.37
N PRO A 457 -1.35 -28.27 69.11
CA PRO A 457 -0.25 -27.34 68.84
C PRO A 457 0.47 -27.60 67.51
#